data_AF-A0A922EI30-F1
#
_entry.id   AF-A0A922EI30-F1
#
_cell.length_a   1.000
_cell.length_b   1.000
_cell.length_c   1.000
_cell.angle_alpha   90.00
_cell.angle_beta   90.00
_cell.angle_gamma   90.00
#
_symmetry.space_group_name_H-M   'P 1'
#
loop_
_entity.id
_entity.type
_entity.pdbx_description
1 polymer ?
#
loop_
_entity_poly.entity_id
_entity_poly.type
_entity_poly.pdbx_seq_one_letter_code
_entity_poly.pdbx_strand_id
1 'polypeptide(L)'
;MSDSCNGSGISGNTSGRNLGGIREVEAMLVGVDLVSAARRNIEFLRIVADTRWLHEKARVVEAIRRYNELWMPLVSDLTVVGSTPPLVLPPLDVEWVWFCHTLNPVSYRQYCELKFSKLIGKPAIFNEGNEEYALMRCKEIWSRKYPSEPFENETDLDVRIPAVTDEELLAEVTKHRFLYSKFSEAYRSEIVYLIAARHRYKGFLHMVQRFSDECSRFVPASDILLMWLTHQSYPTLYAEDLKEMEGDMGKVVTVWESVKEKEVKETKMLWETAFDQPYEKAGGEIALKSEITASVKSPVHWEVSDTDVNTKYKSMLPRFLLEVCLFVKLNLATQQNVKWEFLRLRMLRGHKELKLDKSISNFHYDSWQKSWNLCCEFGTKGVVLEIFRQGGHCFKGSSLQGTVTFHWNELLRAPSQTLEREVSQQVRIVASITPPVQAPYLLKCVPDRVTDDSGAMISDLILRMNRYRPQEGRWLSKTVLDHARRECFVVRMRVGGGFWRRGGETPSPVKWEDRIIEIREGSWSYVAGSIGRAPEKVIATATPKEPPEQWKAAWNFSTGDELMIGWESSTSISSLCFYLGNQASPESSVGWKFSLAIM
;
A
#
# COMPACT_ATOMS: atom_id res chain seq x y z
N MET A 1 -34.55 52.84 -9.84
CA MET A 1 -34.92 51.66 -10.64
C MET A 1 -34.11 50.51 -10.10
N SER A 2 -34.86 49.57 -9.53
CA SER A 2 -34.45 48.46 -8.69
C SER A 2 -33.88 47.30 -9.51
N ASP A 3 -32.97 46.52 -8.95
CA ASP A 3 -33.34 45.19 -8.45
C ASP A 3 -32.21 44.57 -7.62
N SER A 4 -32.66 43.99 -6.50
CA SER A 4 -31.94 43.30 -5.45
C SER A 4 -31.60 41.86 -5.84
N CYS A 5 -30.38 41.42 -5.57
CA CYS A 5 -30.02 40.00 -5.56
C CYS A 5 -29.53 39.61 -4.16
N ASN A 6 -30.39 38.93 -3.39
CA ASN A 6 -30.06 38.32 -2.11
C ASN A 6 -29.36 36.99 -2.35
N GLY A 7 -28.13 36.85 -1.84
CA GLY A 7 -27.47 35.56 -1.64
C GLY A 7 -27.77 35.03 -0.24
N SER A 8 -28.46 33.91 -0.15
CA SER A 8 -28.61 33.15 1.11
C SER A 8 -27.60 31.99 1.11
N GLY A 9 -26.57 32.14 1.95
CA GLY A 9 -25.69 31.04 2.32
C GLY A 9 -26.44 30.05 3.22
N ILE A 10 -26.56 28.81 2.78
CA ILE A 10 -27.07 27.72 3.61
C ILE A 10 -25.89 27.18 4.42
N SER A 11 -25.83 27.62 5.68
CA SER A 11 -25.03 27.02 6.74
C SER A 11 -25.44 25.54 6.90
N GLY A 12 -24.49 24.64 6.69
CA GLY A 12 -24.67 23.21 6.94
C GLY A 12 -24.96 22.97 8.42
N ASN A 13 -26.11 22.36 8.69
CA ASN A 13 -26.58 22.05 10.02
C ASN A 13 -25.89 20.76 10.51
N THR A 14 -24.65 20.86 11.00
CA THR A 14 -23.98 19.76 11.70
C THR A 14 -24.65 19.53 13.05
N SER A 15 -25.29 18.37 13.21
CA SER A 15 -25.93 17.89 14.44
C SER A 15 -25.06 18.12 15.69
N GLY A 16 -25.59 18.87 16.66
CA GLY A 16 -24.91 19.26 17.90
C GLY A 16 -24.55 18.11 18.85
N ARG A 17 -24.88 16.86 18.52
CA ARG A 17 -24.50 15.66 19.31
C ARG A 17 -23.07 15.20 19.04
N ASN A 18 -22.50 15.47 17.86
CA ASN A 18 -21.15 15.03 17.46
C ASN A 18 -20.01 15.95 17.94
N LEU A 19 -20.29 17.22 18.26
CA LEU A 19 -19.23 18.16 18.68
C LEU A 19 -18.66 17.86 20.07
N GLY A 20 -19.43 17.22 20.97
CA GLY A 20 -18.97 16.89 22.32
C GLY A 20 -17.86 15.84 22.31
N GLY A 21 -18.11 14.70 21.66
CA GLY A 21 -17.12 13.61 21.56
C GLY A 21 -15.88 14.00 20.76
N ILE A 22 -16.01 14.82 19.71
CA ILE A 22 -14.84 15.30 18.94
C ILE A 22 -13.93 16.21 19.79
N ARG A 23 -14.50 17.09 20.63
CA ARG A 23 -13.72 17.96 21.54
C ARG A 23 -12.99 17.17 22.62
N GLU A 24 -13.59 16.10 23.13
CA GLU A 24 -12.98 15.22 24.13
C GLU A 24 -11.85 14.37 23.52
N VAL A 25 -12.00 13.93 22.27
CA VAL A 25 -10.93 13.23 21.53
C VAL A 25 -9.74 14.14 21.24
N GLU A 26 -9.98 15.41 20.89
CA GLU A 26 -8.90 16.38 20.69
C GLU A 26 -8.16 16.71 21.99
N ALA A 27 -8.86 16.66 23.13
CA ALA A 27 -8.30 16.88 24.46
C ALA A 27 -7.40 15.74 24.97
N MET A 28 -7.46 14.55 24.37
CA MET A 28 -6.54 13.46 24.69
C MET A 28 -5.10 13.87 24.36
N LEU A 29 -4.29 14.05 25.40
CA LEU A 29 -2.88 14.40 25.27
C LEU A 29 -2.08 13.11 25.01
N VAL A 30 -1.24 13.16 23.98
CA VAL A 30 -0.23 12.15 23.71
C VAL A 30 1.07 12.92 23.56
N GLY A 31 2.00 12.72 24.50
CA GLY A 31 3.24 13.48 24.63
C GLY A 31 4.27 13.17 23.53
N VAL A 32 4.10 12.06 22.81
CA VAL A 32 4.94 11.70 21.67
C VAL A 32 4.34 12.21 20.35
N ASP A 33 5.19 12.74 19.46
CA ASP A 33 4.79 12.98 18.06
C ASP A 33 4.63 11.63 17.33
N LEU A 34 3.44 11.04 17.50
CA LEU A 34 3.09 9.74 16.93
C LEU A 34 3.25 9.67 15.41
N VAL A 35 3.08 10.78 14.69
CA VAL A 35 3.19 10.76 13.22
C VAL A 35 4.64 10.52 12.82
N SER A 36 5.56 11.34 13.36
CA SER A 36 6.99 11.20 13.09
C SER A 36 7.56 9.91 13.68
N ALA A 37 7.10 9.50 14.86
CA ALA A 37 7.50 8.26 15.51
C ALA A 37 7.06 7.03 14.72
N ALA A 38 5.80 6.97 14.26
CA ALA A 38 5.27 5.82 13.53
C ALA A 38 5.95 5.66 12.17
N ARG A 39 6.21 6.77 11.46
CA ARG A 39 6.93 6.73 10.18
C ARG A 39 8.31 6.09 10.34
N ARG A 40 9.05 6.47 11.38
CA ARG A 40 10.37 5.91 11.65
C ARG A 40 10.32 4.49 12.19
N ASN A 41 9.31 4.16 12.99
CA ASN A 41 9.11 2.78 13.41
C ASN A 41 8.82 1.86 12.22
N ILE A 42 8.05 2.28 11.21
CA ILE A 42 7.85 1.48 9.99
C ILE A 42 9.18 1.26 9.26
N GLU A 43 10.00 2.31 9.10
CA GLU A 43 11.32 2.20 8.48
C GLU A 43 12.24 1.25 9.25
N PHE A 44 12.30 1.43 10.57
CA PHE A 44 13.06 0.55 11.47
C PHE A 44 12.60 -0.92 11.35
N LEU A 45 11.30 -1.17 11.34
CA LEU A 45 10.74 -2.52 11.16
C LEU A 45 11.09 -3.12 9.79
N ARG A 46 11.13 -2.29 8.73
CA ARG A 46 11.57 -2.70 7.40
C ARG A 46 13.03 -3.14 7.42
N ILE A 47 13.92 -2.31 7.98
CA ILE A 47 15.35 -2.61 8.13
C ILE A 47 15.54 -3.92 8.90
N VAL A 48 14.86 -4.08 10.05
CA VAL A 48 14.92 -5.30 10.87
C VAL A 48 14.49 -6.53 10.06
N ALA A 49 13.40 -6.44 9.29
CA ALA A 49 12.88 -7.56 8.52
C ALA A 49 13.78 -7.96 7.33
N ASP A 50 14.45 -6.98 6.71
CA ASP A 50 15.38 -7.21 5.60
C ASP A 50 16.76 -7.72 6.08
N THR A 51 17.09 -7.47 7.36
CA THR A 51 18.37 -7.85 7.99
C THR A 51 18.35 -9.29 8.49
N ARG A 52 18.69 -10.25 7.62
CA ARG A 52 18.57 -11.71 7.92
C ARG A 52 19.36 -12.18 9.15
N TRP A 53 20.57 -11.65 9.36
CA TRP A 53 21.43 -12.08 10.47
C TRP A 53 20.81 -11.77 11.83
N LEU A 54 19.98 -10.72 11.94
CA LEU A 54 19.31 -10.31 13.17
C LEU A 54 18.29 -11.35 13.68
N HIS A 55 17.91 -12.30 12.83
CA HIS A 55 16.94 -13.35 13.15
C HIS A 55 17.59 -14.71 13.46
N GLU A 56 18.91 -14.82 13.35
CA GLU A 56 19.63 -16.03 13.72
C GLU A 56 19.65 -16.19 15.23
N LYS A 57 19.34 -17.40 15.73
CA LYS A 57 19.20 -17.65 17.17
C LYS A 57 20.45 -17.21 17.95
N ALA A 58 21.65 -17.50 17.45
CA ALA A 58 22.89 -17.11 18.11
C ALA A 58 23.03 -15.58 18.22
N ARG A 59 22.70 -14.85 17.15
CA ARG A 59 22.75 -13.38 17.09
C ARG A 59 21.72 -12.75 18.02
N VAL A 60 20.50 -13.30 18.08
CA VAL A 60 19.46 -12.83 19.01
C VAL A 60 19.88 -13.02 20.47
N VAL A 61 20.46 -14.17 20.82
CA VAL A 61 20.94 -14.42 22.19
C VAL A 61 22.05 -13.44 22.56
N GLU A 62 22.99 -13.17 21.66
CA GLU A 62 24.03 -12.17 21.88
C GLU A 62 23.46 -10.75 21.99
N ALA A 63 22.49 -10.37 21.15
CA ALA A 63 21.82 -9.08 21.23
C ALA A 63 21.12 -8.89 22.59
N ILE A 64 20.49 -9.95 23.13
CA ILE A 64 19.85 -9.93 24.46
C ILE A 64 20.90 -9.75 25.56
N ARG A 65 22.06 -10.41 25.46
CA ARG A 65 23.18 -10.20 26.39
C ARG A 65 23.67 -8.75 26.34
N ARG A 66 23.97 -8.22 25.16
CA ARG A 66 24.42 -6.84 24.94
C ARG A 66 23.38 -5.83 25.45
N TYR A 67 22.10 -6.09 25.24
CA TYR A 67 21.00 -5.30 25.79
C TYR A 67 21.02 -5.28 27.33
N ASN A 68 21.08 -6.47 27.95
CA ASN A 68 20.97 -6.62 29.40
C ASN A 68 22.22 -6.18 30.19
N GLU A 69 23.41 -6.49 29.68
CA GLU A 69 24.67 -6.31 30.40
C GLU A 69 25.39 -5.01 30.05
N LEU A 70 25.19 -4.48 28.83
CA LEU A 70 25.92 -3.31 28.33
C LEU A 70 24.99 -2.11 28.18
N TRP A 71 23.96 -2.23 27.35
CA TRP A 71 23.11 -1.10 26.97
C TRP A 71 22.27 -0.56 28.13
N MET A 72 21.49 -1.41 28.79
CA MET A 72 20.58 -0.95 29.84
C MET A 72 21.31 -0.30 31.03
N PRO A 73 22.43 -0.85 31.55
CA PRO A 73 23.27 -0.16 32.52
C PRO A 73 23.83 1.16 31.99
N LEU A 74 24.33 1.19 30.75
CA LEU A 74 24.86 2.40 30.13
C LEU A 74 23.82 3.53 30.07
N VAL A 75 22.63 3.24 29.54
CA VAL A 75 21.57 4.26 29.41
C VAL A 75 21.04 4.66 30.78
N SER A 76 20.94 3.72 31.72
CA SER A 76 20.60 4.04 33.11
C SER A 76 21.56 5.06 33.70
N ASP A 77 22.87 4.85 33.58
CA ASP A 77 23.90 5.78 34.11
C ASP A 77 23.79 7.18 33.48
N LEU A 78 23.47 7.24 32.18
CA LEU A 78 23.28 8.50 31.45
C LEU A 78 21.94 9.17 31.76
N THR A 79 20.96 8.43 32.28
CA THR A 79 19.61 8.93 32.53
C THR A 79 19.53 9.59 33.91
N VAL A 80 19.33 10.92 33.91
CA VAL A 80 19.04 11.69 35.13
C VAL A 80 17.54 11.62 35.41
N VAL A 81 17.16 11.27 36.66
CA VAL A 81 15.75 11.16 37.07
C VAL A 81 15.03 12.50 36.86
N GLY A 82 13.86 12.48 36.24
CA GLY A 82 13.05 13.67 35.95
C GLY A 82 13.56 14.53 34.77
N SER A 83 14.59 14.09 34.05
CA SER A 83 15.10 14.75 32.84
C SER A 83 14.68 14.01 31.56
N THR A 84 14.85 14.67 30.42
CA THR A 84 14.65 14.04 29.10
C THR A 84 15.65 12.88 28.91
N PRO A 85 15.25 11.78 28.24
CA PRO A 85 16.15 10.68 27.94
C PRO A 85 17.42 11.13 27.20
N PRO A 86 18.58 10.48 27.44
CA PRO A 86 19.83 10.86 26.80
C PRO A 86 19.74 10.69 25.28
N LEU A 87 20.30 11.65 24.54
CA LEU A 87 20.30 11.65 23.07
C LEU A 87 21.38 10.68 22.52
N VAL A 88 21.15 9.38 22.68
CA VAL A 88 22.01 8.29 22.23
C VAL A 88 21.17 7.21 21.55
N LEU A 89 21.69 6.63 20.45
CA LEU A 89 21.02 5.55 19.71
C LEU A 89 21.84 4.25 19.82
N PRO A 90 21.26 3.12 20.26
CA PRO A 90 21.99 1.86 20.36
C PRO A 90 22.36 1.27 19.00
N PRO A 91 23.25 0.27 18.98
CA PRO A 91 23.39 -0.65 17.84
C PRO A 91 22.05 -1.26 17.42
N LEU A 92 21.90 -1.60 16.13
CA LEU A 92 20.64 -2.08 15.55
C LEU A 92 20.05 -3.30 16.28
N ASP A 93 20.89 -4.27 16.64
CA ASP A 93 20.45 -5.48 17.33
C ASP A 93 19.95 -5.21 18.76
N VAL A 94 20.63 -4.30 19.46
CA VAL A 94 20.25 -3.83 20.79
C VAL A 94 18.97 -2.98 20.72
N GLU A 95 18.83 -2.12 19.70
CA GLU A 95 17.62 -1.33 19.46
C GLU A 95 16.41 -2.25 19.23
N TRP A 96 16.61 -3.33 18.47
CA TRP A 96 15.55 -4.32 18.21
C TRP A 96 15.09 -5.01 19.48
N VAL A 97 16.02 -5.52 20.31
CA VAL A 97 15.68 -6.13 21.60
C VAL A 97 14.96 -5.14 22.51
N TRP A 98 15.45 -3.90 22.58
CA TRP A 98 14.83 -2.86 23.40
C TRP A 98 13.42 -2.53 22.92
N PHE A 99 13.22 -2.37 21.62
CA PHE A 99 11.90 -2.15 21.01
C PHE A 99 10.94 -3.28 21.40
N CYS A 100 11.31 -4.54 21.21
CA CYS A 100 10.47 -5.69 21.58
C CYS A 100 10.10 -5.68 23.06
N HIS A 101 11.05 -5.41 23.96
CA HIS A 101 10.79 -5.37 25.39
C HIS A 101 9.77 -4.28 25.76
N THR A 102 9.87 -3.09 25.15
CA THR A 102 8.93 -1.98 25.40
C THR A 102 7.49 -2.26 24.95
N LEU A 103 7.26 -3.22 24.05
CA LEU A 103 5.91 -3.64 23.64
C LEU A 103 5.18 -4.46 24.72
N ASN A 104 5.87 -4.82 25.81
CA ASN A 104 5.26 -5.30 27.05
C ASN A 104 5.54 -4.29 28.19
N PRO A 105 4.74 -3.21 28.32
CA PRO A 105 5.01 -2.13 29.28
C PRO A 105 5.09 -2.60 30.73
N VAL A 106 4.32 -3.63 31.12
CA VAL A 106 4.31 -4.18 32.48
C VAL A 106 5.63 -4.87 32.77
N SER A 107 6.04 -5.80 31.91
CA SER A 107 7.31 -6.53 32.05
C SER A 107 8.51 -5.57 31.97
N TYR A 108 8.50 -4.62 31.03
CA TYR A 108 9.55 -3.61 30.90
C TYR A 108 9.69 -2.71 32.13
N ARG A 109 8.57 -2.27 32.71
CA ARG A 109 8.58 -1.46 33.93
C ARG A 109 9.17 -2.24 35.09
N GLN A 110 8.71 -3.48 35.32
CA GLN A 110 9.23 -4.34 36.38
C GLN A 110 10.73 -4.59 36.21
N TYR A 111 11.19 -4.88 34.99
CA TYR A 111 12.61 -5.03 34.67
C TYR A 111 13.41 -3.78 35.06
N CYS A 112 12.93 -2.59 34.68
CA CYS A 112 13.62 -1.33 34.95
C CYS A 112 13.63 -0.98 36.45
N GLU A 113 12.51 -1.20 37.14
CA GLU A 113 12.38 -0.98 38.58
C GLU A 113 13.29 -1.91 39.38
N LEU A 114 13.32 -3.20 39.05
CA LEU A 114 14.13 -4.20 39.74
C LEU A 114 15.64 -3.96 39.56
N LYS A 115 16.09 -3.62 38.35
CA LYS A 115 17.52 -3.45 38.06
C LYS A 115 18.06 -2.05 38.32
N PHE A 116 17.25 -1.01 38.14
CA PHE A 116 17.71 0.38 38.10
C PHE A 116 16.90 1.32 38.98
N SER A 117 15.83 0.84 39.63
CA SER A 117 14.94 1.62 40.49
C SER A 117 14.34 2.86 39.80
N LYS A 118 14.25 2.85 38.48
CA LYS A 118 13.67 3.91 37.65
C LYS A 118 13.25 3.37 36.29
N LEU A 119 12.21 3.96 35.71
CA LEU A 119 11.81 3.66 34.33
C LEU A 119 12.75 4.35 33.34
N ILE A 120 13.36 3.58 32.44
CA ILE A 120 14.28 4.09 31.43
C ILE A 120 13.48 4.45 30.16
N GLY A 121 13.69 5.65 29.64
CA GLY A 121 12.98 6.17 28.46
C GLY A 121 13.81 6.11 27.18
N LYS A 122 13.12 6.14 26.02
CA LYS A 122 13.74 6.31 24.70
C LYS A 122 13.73 7.79 24.29
N PRO A 123 14.82 8.34 23.74
CA PRO A 123 14.83 9.72 23.23
C PRO A 123 13.95 9.88 21.98
N ALA A 124 13.28 11.04 21.88
CA ALA A 124 12.38 11.39 20.77
C ALA A 124 13.14 12.07 19.60
N ILE A 125 13.87 11.28 18.79
CA ILE A 125 14.89 11.80 17.85
C ILE A 125 14.39 12.06 16.41
N PHE A 126 13.34 12.83 16.12
CA PHE A 126 12.63 12.71 14.81
C PHE A 126 13.31 13.14 13.50
N ASN A 127 14.51 13.73 13.53
CA ASN A 127 15.19 14.20 12.33
C ASN A 127 16.53 13.48 12.12
N GLU A 128 16.93 13.36 10.85
CA GLU A 128 18.13 12.64 10.41
C GLU A 128 19.42 13.16 11.07
N GLY A 129 19.57 14.48 11.20
CA GLY A 129 20.77 15.08 11.80
C GLY A 129 20.94 14.73 13.28
N ASN A 130 19.85 14.73 14.06
CA ASN A 130 19.89 14.31 15.46
C ASN A 130 20.09 12.80 15.59
N GLU A 131 19.63 12.01 14.62
CA GLU A 131 19.82 10.56 14.57
C GLU A 131 21.28 10.19 14.33
N GLU A 132 21.90 10.80 13.32
CA GLU A 132 23.34 10.64 13.05
C GLU A 132 24.19 11.10 14.24
N TYR A 133 23.87 12.25 14.83
CA TYR A 133 24.55 12.73 16.03
C TYR A 133 24.40 11.76 17.21
N ALA A 134 23.19 11.25 17.46
CA ALA A 134 22.93 10.32 18.56
C ALA A 134 23.64 8.98 18.37
N LEU A 135 23.72 8.48 17.14
CA LEU A 135 24.46 7.28 16.78
C LEU A 135 25.96 7.48 16.97
N MET A 136 26.53 8.57 16.45
CA MET A 136 27.96 8.88 16.59
C MET A 136 28.35 9.09 18.05
N ARG A 137 27.53 9.81 18.81
CA ARG A 137 27.72 9.99 20.26
C ARG A 137 27.68 8.65 21.00
N CYS A 138 26.76 7.76 20.64
CA CYS A 138 26.70 6.43 21.22
C CYS A 138 27.95 5.61 20.90
N LYS A 139 28.40 5.61 19.64
CA LYS A 139 29.64 4.93 19.21
C LYS A 139 30.85 5.38 20.03
N GLU A 140 31.02 6.68 20.25
CA GLU A 140 32.12 7.21 21.07
C GLU A 140 32.05 6.72 22.53
N ILE A 141 30.86 6.75 23.14
CA ILE A 141 30.67 6.30 24.52
C ILE A 141 30.89 4.79 24.63
N TRP A 142 30.36 4.02 23.66
CA TRP A 142 30.50 2.57 23.60
C TRP A 142 31.96 2.15 23.49
N SER A 143 32.72 2.73 22.55
CA SER A 143 34.15 2.41 22.38
C SER A 143 35.00 2.74 23.61
N ARG A 144 34.61 3.75 24.40
CA ARG A 144 35.31 4.11 25.64
C ARG A 144 34.94 3.18 26.81
N LYS A 145 33.64 2.85 26.96
CA LYS A 145 33.14 2.05 28.10
C LYS A 145 33.34 0.55 27.90
N TYR A 146 33.28 0.09 26.65
CA TYR A 146 33.39 -1.32 26.27
C TYR A 146 34.41 -1.53 25.13
N PRO A 147 35.72 -1.33 25.36
CA PRO A 147 36.73 -1.41 24.30
C PRO A 147 36.85 -2.80 23.63
N SER A 148 36.42 -3.85 24.32
CA SER A 148 36.44 -5.24 23.83
C SER A 148 35.16 -5.64 23.10
N GLU A 149 34.12 -4.80 23.12
CA GLU A 149 32.81 -5.12 22.55
C GLU A 149 32.64 -4.33 21.24
N PRO A 150 32.49 -5.00 20.08
CA PRO A 150 32.23 -4.29 18.83
C PRO A 150 30.89 -3.54 18.91
N PHE A 151 30.76 -2.45 18.17
CA PHE A 151 29.49 -1.72 18.11
C PHE A 151 28.47 -2.47 17.26
N GLU A 152 28.87 -3.06 16.14
CA GLU A 152 28.00 -3.88 15.28
C GLU A 152 28.14 -5.37 15.59
N ASN A 153 27.03 -6.12 15.55
CA ASN A 153 26.97 -7.55 15.85
C ASN A 153 27.05 -8.45 14.59
N GLU A 154 27.34 -7.88 13.42
CA GLU A 154 27.37 -8.62 12.14
C GLU A 154 28.59 -9.53 12.00
N THR A 155 29.59 -9.39 12.86
CA THR A 155 30.91 -10.03 12.68
C THR A 155 30.85 -11.53 12.97
N ASP A 156 31.38 -12.36 12.07
CA ASP A 156 31.57 -13.83 12.22
C ASP A 156 32.67 -14.19 13.22
N LEU A 157 32.63 -13.58 14.41
CA LEU A 157 33.38 -14.10 15.51
C LEU A 157 32.71 -15.43 15.89
N ASP A 158 33.51 -16.48 15.99
CA ASP A 158 33.15 -17.84 16.42
C ASP A 158 32.79 -17.81 17.93
N VAL A 159 31.77 -17.01 18.26
CA VAL A 159 31.35 -16.71 19.63
C VAL A 159 30.60 -17.94 20.13
N ARG A 160 31.14 -18.55 21.19
CA ARG A 160 30.43 -19.57 21.97
C ARG A 160 29.04 -19.05 22.27
N ILE A 161 28.00 -19.75 21.82
CA ILE A 161 26.60 -19.42 22.08
C ILE A 161 26.46 -19.15 23.59
N PRO A 162 26.19 -17.90 24.01
CA PRO A 162 26.00 -17.60 25.42
C PRO A 162 24.83 -18.44 25.95
N ALA A 163 24.90 -18.88 27.21
CA ALA A 163 23.76 -19.53 27.83
C ALA A 163 22.55 -18.58 27.79
N VAL A 164 21.38 -19.08 27.41
CA VAL A 164 20.15 -18.27 27.40
C VAL A 164 19.82 -17.90 28.84
N THR A 165 19.94 -16.62 29.18
CA THR A 165 19.65 -16.10 30.53
C THR A 165 18.24 -15.54 30.64
N ASP A 166 17.60 -15.20 29.52
CA ASP A 166 16.29 -14.53 29.46
C ASP A 166 15.41 -15.18 28.37
N GLU A 167 14.77 -16.28 28.72
CA GLU A 167 13.93 -17.07 27.80
C GLU A 167 12.65 -16.33 27.39
N GLU A 168 12.10 -15.50 28.28
CA GLU A 168 10.89 -14.71 28.01
C GLU A 168 11.17 -13.62 26.96
N LEU A 169 12.24 -12.85 27.14
CA LEU A 169 12.63 -11.83 26.16
C LEU A 169 13.04 -12.47 24.82
N LEU A 170 13.71 -13.62 24.83
CA LEU A 170 14.00 -14.38 23.62
C LEU A 170 12.74 -14.79 22.87
N ALA A 171 11.69 -15.24 23.58
CA ALA A 171 10.41 -15.59 22.99
C ALA A 171 9.74 -14.36 22.36
N GLU A 172 9.73 -13.22 23.04
CA GLU A 172 9.15 -11.98 22.50
C GLU A 172 9.90 -11.47 21.27
N VAL A 173 11.24 -11.41 21.30
CA VAL A 173 12.05 -10.97 20.14
C VAL A 173 11.84 -11.89 18.94
N THR A 174 11.79 -13.20 19.17
CA THR A 174 11.54 -14.20 18.11
C THR A 174 10.14 -14.06 17.51
N LYS A 175 9.14 -13.80 18.35
CA LYS A 175 7.74 -13.61 17.96
C LYS A 175 7.56 -12.32 17.15
N HIS A 176 8.23 -11.24 17.56
CA HIS A 176 8.14 -9.92 16.92
C HIS A 176 8.87 -9.79 15.58
N ARG A 177 9.72 -10.75 15.18
CA ARG A 177 10.41 -10.72 13.86
C ARG A 177 9.47 -10.54 12.66
N PHE A 178 8.22 -10.98 12.80
CA PHE A 178 7.20 -10.89 11.75
C PHE A 178 6.36 -9.62 11.81
N LEU A 179 6.68 -8.68 12.71
CA LEU A 179 5.85 -7.50 12.93
C LEU A 179 5.74 -6.61 11.69
N TYR A 180 6.82 -6.45 10.92
CA TYR A 180 6.82 -5.68 9.68
C TYR A 180 5.77 -6.19 8.66
N SER A 181 5.54 -7.50 8.59
CA SER A 181 4.53 -8.09 7.70
C SER A 181 3.10 -7.62 7.96
N LYS A 182 2.82 -7.04 9.14
CA LYS A 182 1.53 -6.44 9.49
C LYS A 182 1.38 -4.99 9.01
N PHE A 183 2.49 -4.36 8.64
CA PHE A 183 2.57 -2.94 8.32
C PHE A 183 3.36 -2.67 7.02
N SER A 184 3.49 -3.66 6.14
CA SER A 184 4.36 -3.60 4.96
C SER A 184 3.78 -2.79 3.80
N GLU A 185 2.50 -2.42 3.85
CA GLU A 185 1.86 -1.67 2.77
C GLU A 185 2.37 -0.23 2.71
N ALA A 186 2.85 0.17 1.53
CA ALA A 186 3.55 1.45 1.30
C ALA A 186 2.79 2.69 1.79
N TYR A 187 1.45 2.67 1.74
CA TYR A 187 0.64 3.82 2.14
C TYR A 187 0.69 4.09 3.65
N ARG A 188 1.18 3.15 4.47
CA ARG A 188 1.28 3.33 5.92
C ARG A 188 2.35 4.33 6.33
N SER A 189 3.39 4.51 5.50
CA SER A 189 4.45 5.51 5.73
C SER A 189 4.06 6.92 5.29
N GLU A 190 2.95 7.07 4.57
CA GLU A 190 2.46 8.36 4.10
C GLU A 190 1.97 9.22 5.27
N ILE A 191 2.44 10.46 5.34
CA ILE A 191 2.14 11.40 6.44
C ILE A 191 0.62 11.56 6.62
N VAL A 192 -0.13 11.60 5.51
CA VAL A 192 -1.59 11.79 5.53
C VAL A 192 -2.31 10.61 6.19
N TYR A 193 -1.81 9.38 6.00
CA TYR A 193 -2.32 8.19 6.68
C TYR A 193 -2.01 8.23 8.17
N LEU A 194 -0.77 8.58 8.53
CA LEU A 194 -0.33 8.61 9.92
C LEU A 194 -1.06 9.70 10.73
N ILE A 195 -1.34 10.86 10.15
CA ILE A 195 -2.19 11.89 10.78
C ILE A 195 -3.60 11.33 11.05
N ALA A 196 -4.17 10.64 10.07
CA ALA A 196 -5.51 10.04 10.18
C ALA A 196 -5.58 8.92 11.22
N ALA A 197 -4.56 8.06 11.27
CA ALA A 197 -4.43 6.96 12.22
C ALA A 197 -4.21 7.48 13.64
N ARG A 198 -3.39 8.53 13.84
CA ARG A 198 -3.24 9.21 15.14
C ARG A 198 -4.58 9.73 15.67
N HIS A 199 -5.38 10.37 14.82
CA HIS A 199 -6.70 10.86 15.23
C HIS A 199 -7.61 9.71 15.69
N ARG A 200 -7.62 8.59 14.97
CA ARG A 200 -8.39 7.40 15.35
C ARG A 200 -7.85 6.72 16.62
N TYR A 201 -6.55 6.71 16.84
CA TYR A 201 -5.95 6.22 18.07
C TYR A 201 -6.41 7.03 19.30
N LYS A 202 -6.46 8.36 19.21
CA LYS A 202 -7.05 9.19 20.28
C LYS A 202 -8.53 8.86 20.52
N GLY A 203 -9.29 8.66 19.45
CA GLY A 203 -10.68 8.19 19.53
C GLY A 203 -10.80 6.83 20.22
N PHE A 204 -9.86 5.93 19.94
CA PHE A 204 -9.80 4.61 20.55
C PHE A 204 -9.48 4.68 22.05
N LEU A 205 -8.52 5.52 22.45
CA LEU A 205 -8.23 5.75 23.88
C LEU A 205 -9.46 6.28 24.63
N HIS A 206 -10.17 7.25 24.03
CA HIS A 206 -11.40 7.77 24.61
C HIS A 206 -12.48 6.68 24.76
N MET A 207 -12.65 5.83 23.74
CA MET A 207 -13.57 4.69 23.79
C MET A 207 -13.19 3.68 24.88
N VAL A 208 -11.89 3.34 25.00
CA VAL A 208 -11.40 2.43 26.04
C VAL A 208 -11.70 3.01 27.42
N GLN A 209 -11.33 4.27 27.67
CA GLN A 209 -11.58 4.93 28.96
C GLN A 209 -13.07 5.00 29.31
N ARG A 210 -13.93 5.23 28.31
CA ARG A 210 -15.36 5.41 28.52
C ARG A 210 -16.12 4.11 28.77
N PHE A 211 -15.70 3.01 28.15
CA PHE A 211 -16.45 1.75 28.15
C PHE A 211 -15.68 0.60 28.83
N SER A 212 -14.64 0.91 29.59
CA SER A 212 -13.79 -0.13 30.18
C SER A 212 -14.52 -0.98 31.23
N ASP A 213 -15.54 -0.44 31.90
CA ASP A 213 -16.37 -1.19 32.83
C ASP A 213 -17.37 -2.12 32.12
N GLU A 214 -17.76 -1.77 30.89
CA GLU A 214 -18.77 -2.49 30.10
C GLU A 214 -18.15 -3.55 29.18
N CYS A 215 -16.90 -3.34 28.75
CA CYS A 215 -16.22 -4.18 27.79
C CYS A 215 -14.99 -4.87 28.37
N SER A 216 -14.95 -6.20 28.22
CA SER A 216 -13.82 -7.00 28.73
C SER A 216 -12.59 -7.00 27.81
N ARG A 217 -12.78 -6.81 26.50
CA ARG A 217 -11.70 -6.90 25.49
C ARG A 217 -11.93 -5.92 24.34
N PHE A 218 -10.95 -5.06 24.08
CA PHE A 218 -10.98 -4.09 22.98
C PHE A 218 -10.06 -4.52 21.84
N VAL A 219 -10.60 -4.59 20.62
CA VAL A 219 -9.84 -5.04 19.44
C VAL A 219 -9.39 -3.84 18.60
N PRO A 220 -8.10 -3.46 18.60
CA PRO A 220 -7.63 -2.35 17.79
C PRO A 220 -7.65 -2.71 16.29
N ALA A 221 -8.10 -1.77 15.45
CA ALA A 221 -7.90 -1.85 14.00
C ALA A 221 -6.41 -1.64 13.65
N SER A 222 -5.97 -2.05 12.46
CA SER A 222 -4.55 -2.03 12.08
C SER A 222 -3.88 -0.65 12.19
N ASP A 223 -4.59 0.42 11.84
CA ASP A 223 -4.11 1.80 11.92
C ASP A 223 -3.95 2.28 13.38
N ILE A 224 -4.90 1.91 14.24
CA ILE A 224 -4.87 2.15 15.69
C ILE A 224 -3.75 1.35 16.35
N LEU A 225 -3.59 0.08 15.97
CA LEU A 225 -2.57 -0.82 16.49
C LEU A 225 -1.16 -0.29 16.18
N LEU A 226 -0.92 0.20 14.96
CA LEU A 226 0.35 0.85 14.60
C LEU A 226 0.68 2.02 15.54
N MET A 227 -0.30 2.88 15.79
CA MET A 227 -0.13 4.04 16.69
C MET A 227 0.09 3.61 18.14
N TRP A 228 -0.62 2.58 18.59
CA TRP A 228 -0.48 2.07 19.94
C TRP A 228 0.90 1.43 20.19
N LEU A 229 1.36 0.56 19.30
CA LEU A 229 2.71 -0.04 19.38
C LEU A 229 3.79 1.05 19.31
N THR A 230 3.57 2.07 18.48
CA THR A 230 4.46 3.24 18.42
C THR A 230 4.48 3.98 19.75
N HIS A 231 3.32 4.19 20.37
CA HIS A 231 3.25 4.83 21.68
C HIS A 231 3.98 4.00 22.76
N GLN A 232 3.77 2.69 22.80
CA GLN A 232 4.46 1.77 23.73
C GLN A 232 5.99 1.81 23.59
N SER A 233 6.51 2.04 22.38
CA SER A 233 7.96 2.16 22.14
C SER A 233 8.63 3.36 22.80
N TYR A 234 7.85 4.28 23.39
CA TYR A 234 8.32 5.40 24.21
C TYR A 234 7.83 5.24 25.66
N PRO A 235 8.43 4.33 26.45
CA PRO A 235 7.84 3.81 27.68
C PRO A 235 7.57 4.87 28.76
N THR A 236 8.41 5.89 28.88
CA THR A 236 8.21 6.98 29.85
C THR A 236 7.04 7.89 29.47
N LEU A 237 6.87 8.19 28.18
CA LEU A 237 5.74 9.00 27.70
C LEU A 237 4.45 8.18 27.76
N TYR A 238 4.50 6.90 27.36
CA TYR A 238 3.37 5.98 27.45
C TYR A 238 2.85 5.83 28.88
N ALA A 239 3.76 5.66 29.85
CA ALA A 239 3.40 5.53 31.25
C ALA A 239 2.77 6.82 31.82
N GLU A 240 3.28 7.99 31.43
CA GLU A 240 2.72 9.28 31.86
C GLU A 240 1.35 9.55 31.21
N ASP A 241 1.26 9.39 29.90
CA ASP A 241 0.03 9.67 29.13
C ASP A 241 -1.14 8.77 29.53
N LEU A 242 -0.87 7.51 29.91
CA LEU A 242 -1.90 6.51 30.21
C LEU A 242 -1.99 6.11 31.69
N LYS A 243 -1.38 6.90 32.58
CA LYS A 243 -1.32 6.63 34.03
C LYS A 243 -2.68 6.33 34.64
N GLU A 244 -3.70 7.12 34.29
CA GLU A 244 -5.06 7.00 34.84
C GLU A 244 -5.87 5.85 34.23
N MET A 245 -5.41 5.25 33.12
CA MET A 245 -6.13 4.18 32.41
C MET A 245 -5.28 2.92 32.19
N GLU A 246 -4.20 2.74 32.97
CA GLU A 246 -3.26 1.63 32.82
C GLU A 246 -3.95 0.26 32.92
N GLY A 247 -4.88 0.10 33.88
CA GLY A 247 -5.66 -1.13 34.05
C GLY A 247 -6.59 -1.42 32.87
N ASP A 248 -7.09 -0.38 32.21
CA ASP A 248 -7.99 -0.52 31.05
C ASP A 248 -7.23 -0.90 29.79
N MET A 249 -5.99 -0.42 29.64
CA MET A 249 -5.12 -0.80 28.54
C MET A 249 -4.76 -2.30 28.57
N GLY A 250 -4.81 -2.94 29.74
CA GLY A 250 -4.68 -4.41 29.87
C GLY A 250 -5.83 -5.19 29.20
N LYS A 251 -6.95 -4.54 28.87
CA LYS A 251 -8.08 -5.13 28.14
C LYS A 251 -7.92 -5.02 26.61
N VAL A 252 -6.91 -4.29 26.11
CA VAL A 252 -6.68 -4.12 24.67
C VAL A 252 -5.92 -5.33 24.12
N VAL A 253 -6.43 -5.92 23.06
CA VAL A 253 -5.84 -7.12 22.44
C VAL A 253 -4.52 -6.79 21.76
N THR A 254 -3.46 -7.54 22.09
CA THR A 254 -2.14 -7.40 21.46
C THR A 254 -2.10 -7.98 20.04
N VAL A 255 -1.11 -7.58 19.24
CA VAL A 255 -0.95 -7.98 17.82
C VAL A 255 -0.88 -9.50 17.59
N TRP A 256 -0.51 -10.28 18.61
CA TRP A 256 -0.28 -11.72 18.47
C TRP A 256 -1.40 -12.58 19.06
N GLU A 257 -2.33 -12.00 19.81
CA GLU A 257 -3.46 -12.72 20.39
C GLU A 257 -4.49 -13.14 19.33
N SER A 258 -5.23 -14.20 19.63
CA SER A 258 -6.40 -14.59 18.84
C SER A 258 -7.59 -13.72 19.25
N VAL A 259 -8.41 -13.39 18.26
CA VAL A 259 -9.59 -12.53 18.43
C VAL A 259 -10.84 -13.31 18.05
N LYS A 260 -11.85 -13.27 18.92
CA LYS A 260 -13.16 -13.88 18.64
C LYS A 260 -14.03 -12.90 17.87
N GLU A 261 -14.89 -13.40 16.98
CA GLU A 261 -15.81 -12.56 16.21
C GLU A 261 -16.74 -11.72 17.11
N LYS A 262 -17.12 -12.25 18.28
CA LYS A 262 -17.92 -11.51 19.27
C LYS A 262 -17.20 -10.25 19.77
N GLU A 263 -15.91 -10.35 20.08
CA GLU A 263 -15.08 -9.24 20.60
C GLU A 263 -14.94 -8.13 19.54
N VAL A 264 -14.79 -8.54 18.26
CA VAL A 264 -14.79 -7.61 17.12
C VAL A 264 -16.13 -6.88 17.02
N LYS A 265 -17.25 -7.61 17.05
CA LYS A 265 -18.59 -7.02 16.95
C LYS A 265 -18.86 -6.05 18.09
N GLU A 266 -18.48 -6.41 19.31
CA GLU A 266 -18.63 -5.57 20.49
C GLU A 266 -17.81 -4.28 20.38
N THR A 267 -16.53 -4.37 19.99
CA THR A 267 -15.69 -3.18 19.76
C THR A 267 -16.27 -2.28 18.67
N LYS A 268 -16.78 -2.85 17.56
CA LYS A 268 -17.45 -2.08 16.49
C LYS A 268 -18.68 -1.34 17.02
N MET A 269 -19.51 -2.01 17.81
CA MET A 269 -20.70 -1.41 18.41
C MET A 269 -20.37 -0.25 19.37
N LEU A 270 -19.33 -0.40 20.20
CA LEU A 270 -18.90 0.67 21.11
C LEU A 270 -18.37 1.89 20.36
N TRP A 271 -17.59 1.69 19.30
CA TRP A 271 -17.13 2.77 18.44
C TRP A 271 -18.30 3.48 17.75
N GLU A 272 -19.25 2.74 17.19
CA GLU A 272 -20.46 3.31 16.59
C GLU A 272 -21.31 4.07 17.63
N THR A 273 -21.38 3.58 18.86
CA THR A 273 -22.09 4.26 19.96
C THR A 273 -21.40 5.57 20.36
N ALA A 274 -20.06 5.58 20.35
CA ALA A 274 -19.26 6.76 20.71
C ALA A 274 -19.28 7.85 19.63
N PHE A 275 -19.17 7.45 18.36
CA PHE A 275 -18.84 8.38 17.26
C PHE A 275 -19.86 8.38 16.11
N ASP A 276 -20.83 7.45 16.09
CA ASP A 276 -21.77 7.22 14.98
C ASP A 276 -21.07 7.09 13.61
N GLN A 277 -19.89 6.48 13.61
CA GLN A 277 -19.06 6.23 12.43
C GLN A 277 -18.69 4.74 12.36
N PRO A 278 -18.43 4.18 11.17
CA PRO A 278 -17.92 2.82 11.07
C PRO A 278 -16.56 2.70 11.74
N TYR A 279 -16.36 1.61 12.49
CA TYR A 279 -15.08 1.36 13.14
C TYR A 279 -13.98 1.01 12.14
N GLU A 280 -14.23 0.14 11.17
CA GLU A 280 -13.25 -0.16 10.12
C GLU A 280 -13.18 0.96 9.07
N LYS A 281 -12.02 1.11 8.44
CA LYS A 281 -11.83 2.00 7.30
C LYS A 281 -10.81 1.43 6.31
N ALA A 282 -10.66 2.06 5.14
CA ALA A 282 -9.58 1.74 4.22
C ALA A 282 -8.21 1.89 4.92
N GLY A 283 -7.37 0.85 4.82
CA GLY A 283 -6.09 0.73 5.52
C GLY A 283 -6.18 0.60 7.05
N GLY A 284 -7.38 0.41 7.61
CA GLY A 284 -7.66 0.26 9.04
C GLY A 284 -8.55 -0.96 9.29
N GLU A 285 -8.12 -2.12 8.79
CA GLU A 285 -8.86 -3.38 8.90
C GLU A 285 -8.55 -4.12 10.20
N ILE A 286 -9.47 -4.95 10.66
CA ILE A 286 -9.24 -5.83 11.81
C ILE A 286 -8.75 -7.18 11.30
N ALA A 287 -7.47 -7.46 11.49
CA ALA A 287 -6.88 -8.73 11.10
C ALA A 287 -7.34 -9.84 12.05
N LEU A 288 -8.43 -10.53 11.71
CA LEU A 288 -8.76 -11.82 12.33
C LEU A 288 -7.69 -12.83 11.92
N LYS A 289 -6.81 -13.21 12.84
CA LYS A 289 -5.97 -14.40 12.67
C LYS A 289 -6.88 -15.63 12.59
N SER A 290 -7.33 -15.99 11.38
CA SER A 290 -7.59 -17.39 11.09
C SER A 290 -6.27 -17.97 10.62
N GLU A 291 -5.61 -18.75 11.48
CA GLU A 291 -4.30 -19.36 11.22
C GLU A 291 -4.27 -20.38 10.04
N ILE A 292 -5.32 -20.49 9.22
CA ILE A 292 -5.38 -21.47 8.11
C ILE A 292 -5.91 -20.88 6.79
N THR A 293 -6.41 -19.64 6.78
CA THR A 293 -6.67 -18.96 5.50
C THR A 293 -5.48 -18.08 5.21
N ALA A 294 -4.77 -18.43 4.14
CA ALA A 294 -3.79 -17.58 3.48
C ALA A 294 -4.20 -16.12 3.68
N SER A 295 -3.31 -15.31 4.28
CA SER A 295 -3.28 -13.86 4.12
C SER A 295 -4.01 -13.56 2.84
N VAL A 296 -5.22 -12.96 2.91
CA VAL A 296 -5.97 -12.60 1.70
C VAL A 296 -4.96 -11.85 0.87
N LYS A 297 -4.38 -12.54 -0.12
CA LYS A 297 -3.30 -11.97 -0.92
C LYS A 297 -3.98 -10.75 -1.47
N SER A 298 -3.42 -9.57 -1.21
CA SER A 298 -3.86 -8.38 -1.90
C SER A 298 -4.03 -8.81 -3.36
N PRO A 299 -5.23 -8.66 -3.96
CA PRO A 299 -5.50 -9.19 -5.29
C PRO A 299 -4.57 -8.58 -6.35
N VAL A 300 -3.76 -7.59 -5.95
CA VAL A 300 -2.69 -6.99 -6.72
C VAL A 300 -1.36 -7.30 -6.03
N HIS A 301 -0.51 -8.07 -6.72
CA HIS A 301 0.92 -8.20 -6.38
C HIS A 301 1.55 -6.80 -6.42
N TRP A 302 2.08 -6.36 -5.28
CA TRP A 302 2.58 -5.00 -5.08
C TRP A 302 4.08 -5.05 -4.80
N GLU A 303 4.88 -5.17 -5.85
CA GLU A 303 6.33 -4.95 -5.74
C GLU A 303 6.56 -3.45 -5.57
N VAL A 304 6.92 -3.06 -4.35
CA VAL A 304 7.30 -1.70 -4.01
C VAL A 304 8.78 -1.53 -4.34
N SER A 305 9.09 -0.55 -5.18
CA SER A 305 10.44 -0.04 -5.36
C SER A 305 10.47 1.38 -4.83
N ASP A 306 11.46 1.70 -4.00
CA ASP A 306 11.66 3.06 -3.48
C ASP A 306 12.02 4.05 -4.61
N THR A 307 12.46 3.53 -5.77
CA THR A 307 12.80 4.33 -6.96
C THR A 307 11.99 3.91 -8.18
N ASP A 308 11.34 4.88 -8.82
CA ASP A 308 10.69 4.67 -10.11
C ASP A 308 11.70 4.74 -11.26
N VAL A 309 12.15 3.55 -11.70
CA VAL A 309 13.07 3.37 -12.84
C VAL A 309 12.47 3.77 -14.20
N ASN A 310 11.16 3.96 -14.27
CA ASN A 310 10.44 4.30 -15.50
C ASN A 310 10.29 5.80 -15.73
N THR A 311 10.72 6.64 -14.78
CA THR A 311 10.71 8.11 -14.89
C THR A 311 11.47 8.65 -16.11
N LYS A 312 12.43 7.89 -16.64
CA LYS A 312 13.16 8.20 -17.87
C LYS A 312 12.28 8.25 -19.13
N TYR A 313 11.14 7.56 -19.12
CA TYR A 313 10.22 7.50 -20.27
C TYR A 313 9.10 8.53 -20.13
N LYS A 314 9.23 9.64 -20.86
CA LYS A 314 8.27 10.75 -20.79
C LYS A 314 6.89 10.39 -21.33
N SER A 315 6.81 9.34 -22.15
CA SER A 315 5.57 8.85 -22.73
C SER A 315 4.69 8.07 -21.74
N MET A 316 5.23 7.61 -20.62
CA MET A 316 4.49 6.88 -19.59
C MET A 316 4.02 7.81 -18.47
N LEU A 317 2.87 7.47 -17.87
CA LEU A 317 2.43 8.10 -16.62
C LEU A 317 2.57 7.10 -15.47
N PRO A 318 3.10 7.55 -14.32
CA PRO A 318 3.07 6.75 -13.11
C PRO A 318 1.64 6.41 -12.74
N ARG A 319 1.44 5.15 -12.37
CA ARG A 319 0.14 4.63 -11.95
C ARG A 319 0.07 4.70 -10.44
N PHE A 320 -1.02 5.23 -9.91
CA PHE A 320 -1.25 5.30 -8.47
C PHE A 320 -2.57 4.62 -8.12
N LEU A 321 -2.55 3.72 -7.13
CA LEU A 321 -3.75 3.10 -6.58
C LEU A 321 -3.99 3.53 -5.14
N LEU A 322 -5.24 3.48 -4.74
CA LEU A 322 -5.70 3.62 -3.36
C LEU A 322 -6.78 2.57 -3.07
N GLU A 323 -6.90 2.20 -1.80
CA GLU A 323 -8.03 1.43 -1.30
C GLU A 323 -9.20 2.38 -1.01
N VAL A 324 -10.42 1.95 -1.33
CA VAL A 324 -11.67 2.67 -1.05
C VAL A 324 -12.59 1.74 -0.29
N CYS A 325 -13.03 2.20 0.88
CA CYS A 325 -14.02 1.50 1.66
C CYS A 325 -15.27 2.35 1.87
N LEU A 326 -16.43 1.78 1.54
CA LEU A 326 -17.74 2.42 1.63
C LEU A 326 -18.62 1.67 2.62
N PHE A 327 -19.10 2.39 3.63
CA PHE A 327 -20.09 1.92 4.60
C PHE A 327 -21.43 2.61 4.35
N VAL A 328 -22.51 1.88 4.57
CA VAL A 328 -23.88 2.35 4.38
C VAL A 328 -24.69 2.10 5.65
N LYS A 329 -25.51 3.07 6.04
CA LYS A 329 -26.48 2.99 7.12
C LYS A 329 -27.79 3.64 6.67
N LEU A 330 -28.92 2.97 6.90
CA LEU A 330 -30.24 3.50 6.54
C LEU A 330 -30.78 4.41 7.64
N ASN A 331 -31.49 5.46 7.24
CA ASN A 331 -32.17 6.35 8.19
C ASN A 331 -33.52 5.76 8.62
N LEU A 332 -33.78 5.81 9.93
CA LEU A 332 -35.01 5.33 10.55
C LEU A 332 -36.28 6.10 10.11
N ALA A 333 -36.13 7.33 9.63
CA ALA A 333 -37.24 8.22 9.27
C ALA A 333 -37.99 7.80 7.98
N THR A 334 -37.49 6.83 7.22
CA THR A 334 -37.96 6.51 5.85
C THR A 334 -38.42 5.06 5.67
N GLN A 335 -39.10 4.48 6.67
CA GLN A 335 -39.62 3.10 6.66
C GLN A 335 -40.66 2.75 5.56
N GLN A 336 -40.82 3.55 4.50
CA GLN A 336 -41.74 3.26 3.39
C GLN A 336 -41.02 2.69 2.15
N ASN A 337 -41.37 1.45 1.83
CA ASN A 337 -41.25 0.77 0.54
C ASN A 337 -39.85 0.69 -0.14
N VAL A 338 -38.85 0.25 0.64
CA VAL A 338 -37.45 0.00 0.22
C VAL A 338 -37.28 -1.16 -0.79
N LYS A 339 -38.32 -1.99 -0.99
CA LYS A 339 -38.23 -3.26 -1.74
C LYS A 339 -37.82 -3.10 -3.21
N TRP A 340 -37.99 -1.90 -3.79
CA TRP A 340 -37.71 -1.62 -5.20
C TRP A 340 -36.52 -0.67 -5.39
N GLU A 341 -35.72 -0.43 -4.36
CA GLU A 341 -34.61 0.52 -4.44
C GLU A 341 -33.26 -0.18 -4.35
N PHE A 342 -32.31 0.30 -5.16
CA PHE A 342 -30.93 -0.19 -5.17
C PHE A 342 -29.93 0.96 -5.25
N LEU A 343 -28.78 0.75 -4.63
CA LEU A 343 -27.61 1.62 -4.75
C LEU A 343 -26.77 1.15 -5.94
N ARG A 344 -26.35 2.10 -6.77
CA ARG A 344 -25.39 1.89 -7.84
C ARG A 344 -24.12 2.69 -7.56
N LEU A 345 -22.99 2.00 -7.48
CA LEU A 345 -21.67 2.59 -7.40
C LEU A 345 -21.04 2.69 -8.79
N ARG A 346 -20.46 3.86 -9.09
CA ARG A 346 -19.74 4.15 -10.34
C ARG A 346 -18.44 4.91 -10.07
N MET A 347 -17.50 4.81 -11.01
CA MET A 347 -16.32 5.68 -11.01
C MET A 347 -16.67 7.05 -11.58
N LEU A 348 -16.15 8.11 -10.96
CA LEU A 348 -16.39 9.50 -11.40
C LEU A 348 -15.76 9.75 -12.78
N ARG A 349 -14.54 9.25 -13.00
CA ARG A 349 -13.81 9.29 -14.27
C ARG A 349 -13.22 7.93 -14.60
N GLY A 350 -13.06 7.65 -15.89
CA GLY A 350 -12.58 6.33 -16.35
C GLY A 350 -13.63 5.24 -16.09
N HIS A 351 -13.39 4.05 -16.63
CA HIS A 351 -14.20 2.84 -16.35
C HIS A 351 -15.73 3.05 -16.31
N LYS A 352 -16.30 3.90 -17.19
CA LYS A 352 -17.71 4.34 -17.11
C LYS A 352 -18.74 3.20 -17.24
N GLU A 353 -18.29 2.07 -17.78
CA GLU A 353 -19.05 0.83 -17.95
C GLU A 353 -19.15 0.02 -16.65
N LEU A 354 -18.22 0.21 -15.71
CA LEU A 354 -18.28 -0.44 -14.39
C LEU A 354 -19.43 0.15 -13.59
N LYS A 355 -20.41 -0.68 -13.27
CA LYS A 355 -21.57 -0.36 -12.43
C LYS A 355 -21.73 -1.51 -11.42
N LEU A 356 -21.65 -1.18 -10.14
CA LEU A 356 -21.82 -2.16 -9.07
C LEU A 356 -23.10 -1.86 -8.32
N ASP A 357 -24.09 -2.75 -8.47
CA ASP A 357 -25.43 -2.55 -7.91
C ASP A 357 -25.61 -3.39 -6.64
N LYS A 358 -26.23 -2.83 -5.61
CA LYS A 358 -26.65 -3.52 -4.38
C LYS A 358 -28.05 -3.09 -3.97
N SER A 359 -28.92 -4.05 -3.65
CA SER A 359 -30.27 -3.77 -3.14
C SER A 359 -30.20 -3.04 -1.80
N ILE A 360 -31.06 -2.03 -1.59
CA ILE A 360 -31.12 -1.31 -0.30
C ILE A 360 -31.62 -2.21 0.82
N SER A 361 -32.42 -3.24 0.49
CA SER A 361 -32.88 -4.25 1.46
C SER A 361 -31.76 -5.04 2.14
N ASN A 362 -30.53 -4.96 1.63
CA ASN A 362 -29.38 -5.64 2.21
C ASN A 362 -28.76 -4.84 3.37
N PHE A 363 -29.24 -3.61 3.63
CA PHE A 363 -28.69 -2.70 4.64
C PHE A 363 -29.59 -2.58 5.86
N HIS A 364 -28.97 -2.26 7.00
CA HIS A 364 -29.65 -2.12 8.29
C HIS A 364 -29.82 -0.64 8.68
N TYR A 365 -30.80 -0.37 9.54
CA TYR A 365 -31.09 0.97 10.07
C TYR A 365 -30.21 1.32 11.27
N ASP A 366 -29.85 0.31 12.08
CA ASP A 366 -29.28 0.54 13.41
C ASP A 366 -27.75 0.49 13.41
N SER A 367 -27.09 0.01 12.34
CA SER A 367 -25.64 -0.15 12.29
C SER A 367 -25.04 0.11 10.92
N TRP A 368 -23.76 0.48 10.91
CA TRP A 368 -22.99 0.68 9.68
C TRP A 368 -22.58 -0.63 9.04
N GLN A 369 -22.76 -0.75 7.72
CA GLN A 369 -22.41 -1.97 6.99
C GLN A 369 -21.44 -1.75 5.83
N LYS A 370 -20.35 -2.52 5.83
CA LYS A 370 -19.31 -2.51 4.79
C LYS A 370 -19.94 -2.96 3.47
N SER A 371 -20.10 -2.01 2.55
CA SER A 371 -20.83 -2.21 1.31
C SER A 371 -19.91 -2.44 0.13
N TRP A 372 -18.82 -1.70 0.01
CA TRP A 372 -17.80 -1.94 -1.01
C TRP A 372 -16.41 -1.78 -0.40
N ASN A 373 -15.51 -2.70 -0.75
CA ASN A 373 -14.07 -2.55 -0.56
C ASN A 373 -13.40 -2.77 -1.92
N LEU A 374 -12.73 -1.73 -2.44
CA LEU A 374 -12.21 -1.71 -3.81
C LEU A 374 -10.80 -1.11 -3.83
N CYS A 375 -9.96 -1.57 -4.76
CA CYS A 375 -8.75 -0.86 -5.14
C CYS A 375 -9.03 -0.04 -6.41
N CYS A 376 -8.79 1.27 -6.35
CA CYS A 376 -9.14 2.21 -7.40
C CYS A 376 -7.90 2.98 -7.90
N GLU A 377 -7.86 3.26 -9.20
CA GLU A 377 -6.82 4.16 -9.72
C GLU A 377 -7.11 5.59 -9.29
N PHE A 378 -6.10 6.32 -8.81
CA PHE A 378 -6.25 7.73 -8.42
C PHE A 378 -6.73 8.61 -9.59
N GLY A 379 -6.42 8.20 -10.83
CA GLY A 379 -6.92 8.81 -12.07
C GLY A 379 -8.44 8.82 -12.23
N THR A 380 -9.17 7.96 -11.51
CA THR A 380 -10.65 7.94 -11.51
C THR A 380 -11.29 9.15 -10.83
N LYS A 381 -10.51 9.93 -10.07
CA LYS A 381 -10.88 11.18 -9.38
C LYS A 381 -11.96 11.07 -8.29
N GLY A 382 -12.67 9.96 -8.19
CA GLY A 382 -13.70 9.76 -7.18
C GLY A 382 -14.63 8.61 -7.52
N VAL A 383 -15.61 8.41 -6.64
CA VAL A 383 -16.74 7.51 -6.86
C VAL A 383 -18.06 8.26 -6.74
N VAL A 384 -19.08 7.76 -7.43
CA VAL A 384 -20.44 8.28 -7.41
C VAL A 384 -21.36 7.17 -6.94
N LEU A 385 -22.17 7.43 -5.91
CA LEU A 385 -23.27 6.57 -5.51
C LEU A 385 -24.58 7.19 -5.98
N GLU A 386 -25.40 6.36 -6.61
CA GLU A 386 -26.68 6.71 -7.18
C GLU A 386 -27.76 5.82 -6.54
N ILE A 387 -28.84 6.41 -6.04
CA ILE A 387 -30.02 5.67 -5.60
C ILE A 387 -30.98 5.55 -6.78
N PHE A 388 -31.38 4.33 -7.11
CA PHE A 388 -32.38 4.06 -8.12
C PHE A 388 -33.61 3.41 -7.51
N ARG A 389 -34.78 3.75 -8.05
CA ARG A 389 -36.03 3.03 -7.84
C ARG A 389 -36.38 2.26 -9.11
N GLN A 390 -36.64 0.97 -8.97
CA GLN A 390 -37.08 0.09 -10.03
C GLN A 390 -38.57 0.35 -10.33
N GLY A 391 -38.92 0.46 -11.62
CA GLY A 391 -40.30 0.52 -12.06
C GLY A 391 -41.05 -0.74 -11.67
N GLY A 392 -42.33 -0.61 -11.31
CA GLY A 392 -43.19 -1.75 -10.98
C GLY A 392 -43.41 -2.69 -12.18
N HIS A 393 -44.16 -3.78 -11.98
CA HIS A 393 -44.37 -4.87 -12.95
C HIS A 393 -44.75 -4.44 -14.38
N CYS A 394 -45.31 -3.24 -14.60
CA CYS A 394 -45.76 -2.74 -15.90
C CYS A 394 -44.80 -1.75 -16.59
N PHE A 395 -43.76 -1.23 -15.92
CA PHE A 395 -42.83 -0.25 -16.50
C PHE A 395 -41.39 -0.79 -16.49
N LYS A 396 -40.83 -1.08 -17.67
CA LYS A 396 -39.40 -1.39 -17.82
C LYS A 396 -38.58 -0.10 -17.72
N GLY A 397 -38.12 0.24 -16.53
CA GLY A 397 -37.24 1.38 -16.29
C GLY A 397 -36.78 1.47 -14.84
N SER A 398 -35.67 2.15 -14.60
CA SER A 398 -35.25 2.57 -13.25
C SER A 398 -35.11 4.08 -13.23
N SER A 399 -35.61 4.74 -12.20
CA SER A 399 -35.54 6.20 -12.05
C SER A 399 -34.52 6.55 -10.97
N LEU A 400 -33.64 7.51 -11.28
CA LEU A 400 -32.66 8.04 -10.34
C LEU A 400 -33.39 8.88 -9.28
N GLN A 401 -33.23 8.53 -8.02
CA GLN A 401 -33.81 9.23 -6.86
C GLN A 401 -32.84 10.25 -6.25
N GLY A 402 -31.54 9.98 -6.33
CA GLY A 402 -30.52 10.85 -5.75
C GLY A 402 -29.11 10.39 -6.11
N THR A 403 -28.16 11.30 -5.96
CA THR A 403 -26.74 11.02 -6.21
C THR A 403 -25.87 11.72 -5.19
N VAL A 404 -24.76 11.08 -4.86
CA VAL A 404 -23.70 11.64 -4.04
C VAL A 404 -22.35 11.27 -4.63
N THR A 405 -21.42 12.22 -4.62
CA THR A 405 -20.08 12.03 -5.17
C THR A 405 -19.05 12.16 -4.06
N PHE A 406 -18.05 11.28 -4.05
CA PHE A 406 -16.89 11.38 -3.17
C PHE A 406 -15.65 11.59 -4.03
N HIS A 407 -15.03 12.77 -3.90
CA HIS A 407 -13.80 13.10 -4.61
C HIS A 407 -12.58 12.63 -3.80
N TRP A 408 -11.60 12.02 -4.47
CA TRP A 408 -10.36 11.58 -3.81
C TRP A 408 -9.65 12.74 -3.10
N ASN A 409 -9.55 13.90 -3.75
CA ASN A 409 -8.89 15.07 -3.16
C ASN A 409 -9.61 15.65 -1.94
N GLU A 410 -10.91 15.42 -1.81
CA GLU A 410 -11.68 15.86 -0.64
C GLU A 410 -11.46 14.90 0.52
N LEU A 411 -11.56 13.60 0.24
CA LEU A 411 -11.25 12.53 1.19
C LEU A 411 -9.82 12.62 1.72
N LEU A 412 -8.82 12.94 0.88
CA LEU A 412 -7.43 13.11 1.31
C LEU A 412 -7.23 14.30 2.26
N ARG A 413 -8.10 15.31 2.20
CA ARG A 413 -8.06 16.47 3.10
C ARG A 413 -8.95 16.30 4.32
N ALA A 414 -9.84 15.31 4.30
CA ALA A 414 -10.77 15.06 5.37
C ALA A 414 -10.06 14.55 6.63
N PRO A 415 -10.53 14.92 7.84
CA PRO A 415 -10.08 14.29 9.07
C PRO A 415 -10.22 12.76 8.98
N SER A 416 -9.20 12.04 9.43
CA SER A 416 -9.13 10.57 9.35
C SER A 416 -9.25 9.94 7.94
N GLN A 417 -9.19 10.73 6.87
CA GLN A 417 -9.41 10.32 5.47
C GLN A 417 -10.80 9.72 5.22
N THR A 418 -11.78 10.20 5.97
CA THR A 418 -13.14 9.68 5.98
C THR A 418 -14.12 10.83 5.78
N LEU A 419 -15.12 10.64 4.92
CA LEU A 419 -16.21 11.58 4.72
C LEU A 419 -17.54 10.87 4.84
N GLU A 420 -18.45 11.49 5.57
CA GLU A 420 -19.84 11.12 5.62
C GLU A 420 -20.64 12.01 4.67
N ARG A 421 -21.55 11.40 3.91
CA ARG A 421 -22.56 12.11 3.15
C ARG A 421 -23.88 11.38 3.20
N GLU A 422 -24.95 12.12 3.01
CA GLU A 422 -26.31 11.60 2.97
C GLU A 422 -26.91 11.79 1.58
N VAL A 423 -27.72 10.84 1.15
CA VAL A 423 -28.44 10.89 -0.13
C VAL A 423 -29.92 10.64 0.08
N SER A 424 -30.74 11.51 -0.51
CA SER A 424 -32.21 11.45 -0.49
C SER A 424 -32.84 11.38 0.91
N GLN A 425 -32.14 11.85 1.95
CA GLN A 425 -32.55 11.77 3.37
C GLN A 425 -32.81 10.34 3.89
N GLN A 426 -32.42 9.33 3.10
CA GLN A 426 -32.74 7.92 3.34
C GLN A 426 -31.49 7.12 3.72
N VAL A 427 -30.36 7.45 3.11
CA VAL A 427 -29.14 6.64 3.19
C VAL A 427 -27.97 7.52 3.56
N ARG A 428 -27.31 7.19 4.67
CA ARG A 428 -26.03 7.76 5.06
C ARG A 428 -24.93 6.85 4.58
N ILE A 429 -23.88 7.45 4.03
CA ILE A 429 -22.75 6.77 3.42
C ILE A 429 -21.48 7.36 4.01
N VAL A 430 -20.62 6.49 4.51
CA VAL A 430 -19.27 6.86 4.91
C VAL A 430 -18.29 6.27 3.92
N ALA A 431 -17.48 7.12 3.30
CA ALA A 431 -16.38 6.73 2.43
C ALA A 431 -15.05 6.98 3.14
N SER A 432 -14.12 6.05 3.01
CA SER A 432 -12.75 6.19 3.49
C SER A 432 -11.76 5.70 2.44
N ILE A 433 -10.56 6.28 2.44
CA ILE A 433 -9.49 5.91 1.49
C ILE A 433 -8.13 5.78 2.18
N THR A 434 -7.24 5.01 1.57
CA THR A 434 -5.80 5.12 1.83
C THR A 434 -5.19 6.23 0.95
N PRO A 435 -4.01 6.79 1.33
CA PRO A 435 -3.24 7.61 0.41
C PRO A 435 -2.92 6.86 -0.89
N PRO A 436 -2.91 7.55 -2.05
CA PRO A 436 -2.51 6.95 -3.30
C PRO A 436 -1.02 6.59 -3.27
N VAL A 437 -0.70 5.34 -3.56
CA VAL A 437 0.67 4.85 -3.66
C VAL A 437 0.98 4.36 -5.06
N GLN A 438 2.25 4.48 -5.45
CA GLN A 438 2.69 4.09 -6.77
C GLN A 438 2.55 2.58 -6.97
N ALA A 439 1.96 2.23 -8.11
CA ALA A 439 1.66 0.89 -8.56
C ALA A 439 2.63 0.44 -9.66
N PRO A 440 2.77 -0.88 -9.87
CA PRO A 440 3.31 -1.41 -11.11
C PRO A 440 2.58 -0.83 -12.33
N TYR A 441 3.36 -0.40 -13.32
CA TYR A 441 2.84 0.13 -14.58
C TYR A 441 2.03 -0.95 -15.29
N LEU A 442 0.84 -0.56 -15.78
CA LEU A 442 -0.03 -1.45 -16.57
C LEU A 442 0.03 -1.03 -18.03
N LEU A 443 0.50 -1.94 -18.88
CA LEU A 443 0.60 -1.73 -20.32
C LEU A 443 -0.38 -2.65 -21.05
N LYS A 444 -1.05 -2.12 -22.08
CA LYS A 444 -1.98 -2.88 -22.92
C LYS A 444 -1.62 -2.72 -24.39
N CYS A 445 -1.32 -3.82 -25.06
CA CYS A 445 -1.21 -3.86 -26.52
C CYS A 445 -2.61 -3.85 -27.16
N VAL A 446 -2.81 -3.01 -28.17
CA VAL A 446 -4.03 -2.96 -28.99
C VAL A 446 -3.78 -3.60 -30.38
N PRO A 447 -4.83 -3.84 -31.19
CA PRO A 447 -4.72 -4.59 -32.44
C PRO A 447 -3.65 -4.09 -33.41
N ASP A 448 -3.21 -5.01 -34.26
CA ASP A 448 -2.10 -4.83 -35.18
C ASP A 448 -2.37 -3.81 -36.28
N ARG A 449 -1.34 -3.01 -36.59
CA ARG A 449 -1.26 -2.13 -37.75
C ARG A 449 -0.07 -2.56 -38.61
N VAL A 450 -0.17 -2.43 -39.92
CA VAL A 450 0.94 -2.75 -40.83
C VAL A 450 1.69 -1.48 -41.19
N THR A 451 3.00 -1.44 -40.94
CA THR A 451 3.87 -0.32 -41.34
C THR A 451 4.96 -0.77 -42.31
N ASP A 452 5.48 0.19 -43.07
CA ASP A 452 6.69 0.06 -43.88
C ASP A 452 7.96 0.24 -43.03
N ASP A 453 9.14 0.09 -43.62
CA ASP A 453 10.44 0.22 -42.95
C ASP A 453 10.63 1.59 -42.27
N SER A 454 10.08 2.66 -42.86
CA SER A 454 10.11 4.00 -42.28
C SER A 454 9.19 4.18 -41.05
N GLY A 455 8.29 3.22 -40.82
CA GLY A 455 7.30 3.27 -39.76
C GLY A 455 5.98 3.93 -40.18
N ALA A 456 5.80 4.25 -41.46
CA ALA A 456 4.52 4.77 -41.95
C ALA A 456 3.53 3.63 -42.21
N MET A 457 2.26 3.83 -41.84
CA MET A 457 1.23 2.82 -42.11
C MET A 457 1.06 2.60 -43.62
N ILE A 458 0.91 1.34 -44.02
CA ILE A 458 0.63 0.99 -45.42
C ILE A 458 -0.74 1.54 -45.80
N SER A 459 -0.76 2.53 -46.70
CA SER A 459 -2.02 3.13 -47.18
C SER A 459 -1.83 3.96 -48.44
N ASP A 460 -2.89 4.05 -49.25
CA ASP A 460 -2.97 4.94 -50.41
C ASP A 460 -2.80 6.42 -50.06
N LEU A 461 -3.13 6.81 -48.82
CA LEU A 461 -2.91 8.18 -48.35
C LEU A 461 -1.41 8.48 -48.21
N ILE A 462 -0.66 7.59 -47.53
CA ILE A 462 0.78 7.76 -47.35
C ILE A 462 1.50 7.70 -48.70
N LEU A 463 1.09 6.80 -49.61
CA LEU A 463 1.60 6.78 -50.98
C LEU A 463 1.44 8.13 -51.68
N ARG A 464 0.24 8.74 -51.64
CA ARG A 464 -0.01 10.06 -52.22
C ARG A 464 0.89 11.14 -51.60
N MET A 465 0.99 11.16 -50.27
CA MET A 465 1.84 12.11 -49.55
C MET A 465 3.32 11.96 -49.91
N ASN A 466 3.77 10.72 -50.17
CA ASN A 466 5.14 10.40 -50.56
C ASN A 466 5.35 10.42 -52.10
N ARG A 467 4.52 11.15 -52.86
CA ARG A 467 4.62 11.26 -54.34
C ARG A 467 4.63 9.91 -55.06
N TYR A 468 3.82 8.98 -54.56
CA TYR A 468 3.67 7.60 -55.05
C TYR A 468 4.95 6.75 -55.04
N ARG A 469 5.94 7.12 -54.21
CA ARG A 469 7.07 6.23 -53.94
C ARG A 469 6.57 4.96 -53.23
N PRO A 470 6.99 3.76 -53.67
CA PRO A 470 6.58 2.52 -53.04
C PRO A 470 6.95 2.46 -51.55
N GLN A 471 6.12 1.81 -50.73
CA GLN A 471 6.40 1.61 -49.30
C GLN A 471 7.06 0.24 -49.08
N GLU A 472 8.34 0.23 -48.72
CA GLU A 472 9.17 -0.97 -48.56
C GLU A 472 9.01 -1.62 -47.18
N GLY A 473 9.08 -2.95 -47.12
CA GLY A 473 9.01 -3.72 -45.88
C GLY A 473 7.59 -3.89 -45.34
N ARG A 474 7.43 -4.89 -44.47
CA ARG A 474 6.19 -5.17 -43.73
C ARG A 474 6.50 -5.43 -42.28
N TRP A 475 5.98 -4.55 -41.44
CA TRP A 475 6.11 -4.59 -40.00
C TRP A 475 4.74 -4.73 -39.36
N LEU A 476 4.60 -5.73 -38.49
CA LEU A 476 3.49 -5.83 -37.57
C LEU A 476 3.74 -4.83 -36.43
N SER A 477 2.90 -3.81 -36.33
CA SER A 477 3.08 -2.71 -35.38
C SER A 477 1.95 -2.72 -34.36
N LYS A 478 2.29 -2.91 -33.09
CA LYS A 478 1.38 -2.88 -31.96
C LYS A 478 1.51 -1.54 -31.25
N THR A 479 0.38 -0.89 -31.03
CA THR A 479 0.34 0.29 -30.16
C THR A 479 0.24 -0.19 -28.71
N VAL A 480 1.06 0.38 -27.84
CA VAL A 480 1.06 0.09 -26.41
C VAL A 480 0.42 1.28 -25.70
N LEU A 481 -0.61 1.00 -24.92
CA LEU A 481 -1.30 1.98 -24.10
C LEU A 481 -0.86 1.84 -22.64
N ASP A 482 -0.74 2.96 -21.95
CA ASP A 482 -0.61 2.99 -20.49
C ASP A 482 -1.97 2.80 -19.78
N HIS A 483 -1.95 2.80 -18.44
CA HIS A 483 -3.15 2.68 -17.61
C HIS A 483 -4.21 3.78 -17.88
N ALA A 484 -3.77 4.97 -18.32
CA ALA A 484 -4.62 6.10 -18.68
C ALA A 484 -5.13 6.04 -20.14
N ARG A 485 -4.87 4.93 -20.85
CA ARG A 485 -5.19 4.70 -22.27
C ARG A 485 -4.46 5.64 -23.23
N ARG A 486 -3.29 6.15 -22.85
CA ARG A 486 -2.46 6.99 -23.71
C ARG A 486 -1.43 6.11 -24.43
N GLU A 487 -1.16 6.44 -25.68
CA GLU A 487 -0.13 5.77 -26.47
C GLU A 487 1.26 6.11 -25.91
N CYS A 488 1.95 5.11 -25.38
CA CYS A 488 3.27 5.28 -24.77
C CYS A 488 4.40 4.68 -25.60
N PHE A 489 4.13 3.56 -26.30
CA PHE A 489 5.08 2.92 -27.19
C PHE A 489 4.42 2.39 -28.45
N VAL A 490 5.25 2.15 -29.47
CA VAL A 490 4.92 1.32 -30.61
C VAL A 490 5.94 0.19 -30.70
N VAL A 491 5.47 -1.05 -30.60
CA VAL A 491 6.30 -2.25 -30.79
C VAL A 491 6.15 -2.70 -32.23
N ARG A 492 7.25 -2.72 -32.99
CA ARG A 492 7.26 -3.10 -34.41
C ARG A 492 8.05 -4.38 -34.57
N MET A 493 7.46 -5.39 -35.21
CA MET A 493 8.13 -6.64 -35.55
C MET A 493 8.18 -6.79 -37.07
N ARG A 494 9.37 -6.97 -37.64
CA ARG A 494 9.52 -7.22 -39.07
C ARG A 494 8.97 -8.61 -39.40
N VAL A 495 8.03 -8.68 -40.32
CA VAL A 495 7.35 -9.94 -40.70
C VAL A 495 7.43 -10.26 -42.18
N GLY A 496 7.68 -9.27 -43.03
CA GLY A 496 7.81 -9.47 -44.47
C GLY A 496 8.63 -8.40 -45.16
N GLY A 497 9.11 -8.74 -46.36
CA GLY A 497 9.73 -7.84 -47.32
C GLY A 497 8.77 -7.46 -48.45
N GLY A 498 9.31 -6.80 -49.48
CA GLY A 498 8.57 -6.33 -50.65
C GLY A 498 8.10 -4.90 -50.53
N PHE A 499 7.50 -4.36 -51.61
CA PHE A 499 7.05 -2.97 -51.66
C PHE A 499 5.53 -2.89 -51.85
N TRP A 500 4.89 -1.86 -51.33
CA TRP A 500 3.48 -1.56 -51.58
C TRP A 500 3.37 -0.46 -52.64
N ARG A 501 2.58 -0.71 -53.70
CA ARG A 501 2.23 0.26 -54.75
C ARG A 501 0.77 0.04 -55.19
N ARG A 502 0.17 1.05 -55.83
CA ARG A 502 -1.16 0.90 -56.45
C ARG A 502 -1.12 -0.22 -57.48
N GLY A 503 -1.93 -1.27 -57.28
CA GLY A 503 -1.93 -2.49 -58.11
C GLY A 503 -1.66 -3.79 -57.34
N GLY A 504 -1.21 -3.70 -56.08
CA GLY A 504 -1.03 -4.84 -55.18
C GLY A 504 0.23 -5.65 -55.49
N GLU A 505 1.03 -5.90 -54.46
CA GLU A 505 2.09 -6.90 -54.51
C GLU A 505 2.02 -7.71 -53.21
N THR A 506 2.12 -9.03 -53.34
CA THR A 506 2.04 -9.95 -52.20
C THR A 506 3.35 -9.87 -51.42
N PRO A 507 3.32 -9.50 -50.13
CA PRO A 507 4.55 -9.43 -49.34
C PRO A 507 5.20 -10.82 -49.20
N SER A 508 6.53 -10.86 -49.26
CA SER A 508 7.31 -12.08 -49.05
C SER A 508 7.66 -12.24 -47.56
N PRO A 509 7.60 -13.45 -47.00
CA PRO A 509 8.02 -13.67 -45.61
C PRO A 509 9.54 -13.46 -45.46
N VAL A 510 9.96 -12.82 -44.37
CA VAL A 510 11.38 -12.73 -44.00
C VAL A 510 11.83 -13.97 -43.24
N LYS A 511 13.13 -14.27 -43.29
CA LYS A 511 13.73 -15.36 -42.50
C LYS A 511 13.64 -15.06 -41.00
N TRP A 512 13.87 -16.08 -40.16
CA TRP A 512 13.74 -15.95 -38.71
C TRP A 512 14.71 -14.91 -38.14
N GLU A 513 15.97 -14.97 -38.56
CA GLU A 513 17.05 -14.05 -38.20
C GLU A 513 16.74 -12.58 -38.52
N ASP A 514 15.88 -12.33 -39.51
CA ASP A 514 15.50 -10.99 -39.95
C ASP A 514 14.25 -10.43 -39.23
N ARG A 515 13.63 -11.19 -38.31
CA ARG A 515 12.43 -10.78 -37.54
C ARG A 515 12.79 -9.90 -36.34
N ILE A 516 13.46 -8.80 -36.64
CA ILE A 516 13.86 -7.80 -35.65
C ILE A 516 12.63 -7.15 -35.04
N ILE A 517 12.65 -6.96 -33.72
CA ILE A 517 11.63 -6.21 -32.96
C ILE A 517 12.23 -4.88 -32.53
N GLU A 518 11.51 -3.79 -32.74
CA GLU A 518 11.83 -2.45 -32.26
C GLU A 518 10.78 -1.98 -31.26
N ILE A 519 11.23 -1.38 -30.16
CA ILE A 519 10.38 -0.63 -29.24
C ILE A 519 10.64 0.85 -29.46
N ARG A 520 9.60 1.57 -29.90
CA ARG A 520 9.66 3.00 -30.18
C ARG A 520 8.91 3.79 -29.12
N GLU A 521 9.55 4.80 -28.54
CA GLU A 521 8.96 5.66 -27.50
C GLU A 521 8.08 6.75 -28.12
N GLY A 522 6.82 6.82 -27.67
CA GLY A 522 5.88 7.87 -28.02
C GLY A 522 4.59 7.38 -28.65
N SER A 523 3.77 8.33 -29.06
CA SER A 523 2.49 8.13 -29.75
C SER A 523 2.64 8.17 -31.27
N TRP A 524 1.65 7.66 -32.00
CA TRP A 524 1.61 7.81 -33.45
C TRP A 524 1.54 9.28 -33.86
N SER A 525 2.25 9.63 -34.92
CA SER A 525 2.07 10.90 -35.64
C SER A 525 0.97 10.73 -36.68
N TYR A 526 -0.28 11.00 -36.29
CA TYR A 526 -1.45 10.85 -37.17
C TYR A 526 -1.49 11.95 -38.23
N VAL A 527 -1.68 11.55 -39.49
CA VAL A 527 -1.79 12.46 -40.64
C VAL A 527 -3.24 12.61 -41.13
N ALA A 528 -4.05 11.55 -41.02
CA ALA A 528 -5.50 11.63 -41.22
C ALA A 528 -6.21 10.45 -40.56
N GLY A 529 -7.24 10.73 -39.75
CA GLY A 529 -7.99 9.70 -39.05
C GLY A 529 -7.08 8.79 -38.23
N SER A 530 -7.17 7.47 -38.47
CA SER A 530 -6.34 6.45 -37.82
C SER A 530 -5.02 6.16 -38.54
N ILE A 531 -4.71 6.85 -39.65
CA ILE A 531 -3.50 6.66 -40.45
C ILE A 531 -2.40 7.59 -39.94
N GLY A 532 -1.22 7.02 -39.66
CA GLY A 532 -0.10 7.76 -39.09
C GLY A 532 1.26 7.11 -39.33
N ARG A 533 2.28 7.70 -38.70
CA ARG A 533 3.66 7.21 -38.66
C ARG A 533 4.05 6.86 -37.24
N ALA A 534 4.79 5.77 -37.07
CA ALA A 534 5.34 5.37 -35.78
C ALA A 534 6.34 6.43 -35.30
N PRO A 535 6.58 6.54 -33.97
CA PRO A 535 7.61 7.43 -33.44
C PRO A 535 8.98 7.15 -34.06
N GLU A 536 9.86 8.14 -34.10
CA GLU A 536 11.22 7.96 -34.64
C GLU A 536 12.19 7.39 -33.60
N LYS A 537 11.99 7.70 -32.32
CA LYS A 537 12.89 7.32 -31.23
C LYS A 537 12.79 5.83 -30.91
N VAL A 538 13.77 5.05 -31.34
CA VAL A 538 13.95 3.64 -30.93
C VAL A 538 14.68 3.61 -29.58
N ILE A 539 14.09 2.93 -28.59
CA ILE A 539 14.66 2.84 -27.23
C ILE A 539 15.18 1.44 -26.89
N ALA A 540 14.73 0.42 -27.61
CA ALA A 540 15.21 -0.94 -27.46
C ALA A 540 14.95 -1.75 -28.73
N THR A 541 15.77 -2.76 -28.96
CA THR A 541 15.57 -3.74 -30.02
C THR A 541 15.75 -5.15 -29.48
N ALA A 542 15.02 -6.11 -30.03
CA ALA A 542 15.25 -7.53 -29.82
C ALA A 542 15.55 -8.20 -31.16
N THR A 543 16.74 -8.80 -31.28
CA THR A 543 17.18 -9.51 -32.47
C THR A 543 17.12 -11.01 -32.21
N PRO A 544 16.42 -11.80 -33.04
CA PRO A 544 16.38 -13.25 -32.90
C PRO A 544 17.79 -13.84 -32.96
N LYS A 545 18.03 -14.88 -32.15
CA LYS A 545 19.25 -15.68 -32.18
C LYS A 545 18.89 -17.16 -32.27
N GLU A 546 19.86 -17.98 -32.65
CA GLU A 546 19.70 -19.43 -32.63
C GLU A 546 19.56 -19.92 -31.18
N PRO A 547 18.42 -20.56 -30.81
CA PRO A 547 18.22 -21.02 -29.45
C PRO A 547 19.15 -22.22 -29.15
N PRO A 548 19.70 -22.32 -27.92
CA PRO A 548 20.35 -23.54 -27.47
C PRO A 548 19.39 -24.74 -27.52
N GLU A 549 19.88 -25.97 -27.61
CA GLU A 549 19.07 -27.19 -27.84
C GLU A 549 17.87 -27.36 -26.88
N GLN A 550 17.97 -26.80 -25.67
CA GLN A 550 16.96 -26.89 -24.61
C GLN A 550 15.81 -25.87 -24.78
N TRP A 551 15.97 -24.88 -25.64
CA TRP A 551 15.08 -23.73 -25.80
C TRP A 551 14.43 -23.71 -27.19
N LYS A 552 13.22 -23.16 -27.31
CA LYS A 552 12.48 -23.09 -28.58
C LYS A 552 12.73 -21.82 -29.37
N ALA A 553 12.98 -20.71 -28.68
CA ALA A 553 13.27 -19.43 -29.30
C ALA A 553 14.16 -18.60 -28.38
N ALA A 554 15.00 -17.75 -28.97
CA ALA A 554 15.89 -16.89 -28.23
C ALA A 554 16.06 -15.54 -28.92
N TRP A 555 16.25 -14.49 -28.13
CA TRP A 555 16.50 -13.12 -28.58
C TRP A 555 17.63 -12.49 -27.77
N ASN A 556 18.45 -11.69 -28.46
CA ASN A 556 19.36 -10.75 -27.82
C ASN A 556 18.68 -9.38 -27.75
N PHE A 557 18.68 -8.77 -26.57
CA PHE A 557 18.19 -7.41 -26.38
C PHE A 557 19.33 -6.40 -26.54
N SER A 558 19.00 -5.20 -27.00
CA SER A 558 19.97 -4.08 -27.07
C SER A 558 20.51 -3.65 -25.70
N THR A 559 19.92 -4.12 -24.61
CA THR A 559 20.39 -3.91 -23.23
C THR A 559 21.54 -4.84 -22.84
N GLY A 560 21.85 -5.86 -23.66
CA GLY A 560 22.80 -6.91 -23.33
C GLY A 560 22.17 -8.14 -22.68
N ASP A 561 20.86 -8.08 -22.37
CA ASP A 561 20.12 -9.23 -21.84
C ASP A 561 19.74 -10.22 -22.95
N GLU A 562 19.64 -11.49 -22.59
CA GLU A 562 19.20 -12.57 -23.46
C GLU A 562 17.89 -13.16 -22.95
N LEU A 563 16.87 -13.21 -23.80
CA LEU A 563 15.60 -13.88 -23.52
C LEU A 563 15.57 -15.22 -24.22
N MET A 564 15.32 -16.30 -23.48
CA MET A 564 15.08 -17.63 -24.01
C MET A 564 13.70 -18.12 -23.59
N ILE A 565 12.98 -18.75 -24.52
CA ILE A 565 11.62 -19.27 -24.31
C ILE A 565 11.59 -20.75 -24.67
N GLY A 566 11.07 -21.58 -23.76
CA GLY A 566 11.07 -23.03 -23.86
C GLY A 566 9.82 -23.64 -23.23
N TRP A 567 9.72 -24.97 -23.27
CA TRP A 567 8.64 -25.71 -22.62
C TRP A 567 9.24 -26.61 -21.53
N GLU A 568 8.75 -26.53 -20.29
CA GLU A 568 9.04 -27.54 -19.28
C GLU A 568 8.09 -28.72 -19.44
N SER A 569 8.64 -29.89 -19.71
CA SER A 569 7.92 -31.17 -19.65
C SER A 569 8.06 -31.77 -18.25
N SER A 570 7.30 -31.25 -17.29
CA SER A 570 7.01 -31.98 -16.04
C SER A 570 5.69 -32.76 -16.18
N THR A 571 5.56 -33.88 -15.47
CA THR A 571 4.70 -35.06 -15.74
C THR A 571 3.17 -34.86 -15.71
N SER A 572 2.63 -33.67 -15.97
CA SER A 572 1.18 -33.51 -16.25
C SER A 572 0.79 -32.18 -16.92
N ILE A 573 1.65 -31.16 -16.95
CA ILE A 573 1.33 -29.84 -17.53
C ILE A 573 2.57 -29.31 -18.26
N SER A 574 2.47 -29.11 -19.57
CA SER A 574 3.48 -28.36 -20.34
C SER A 574 3.38 -26.89 -19.98
N SER A 575 4.35 -26.37 -19.24
CA SER A 575 4.41 -24.94 -18.86
C SER A 575 5.41 -24.20 -19.74
N LEU A 576 5.09 -22.95 -20.10
CA LEU A 576 5.97 -22.09 -20.87
C LEU A 576 7.04 -21.52 -19.92
N CYS A 577 8.31 -21.80 -20.20
CA CYS A 577 9.43 -21.31 -19.43
C CYS A 577 10.07 -20.10 -20.10
N PHE A 578 10.41 -19.10 -19.30
CA PHE A 578 11.17 -17.94 -19.71
C PHE A 578 12.46 -17.89 -18.89
N TYR A 579 13.57 -17.67 -19.58
CA TYR A 579 14.84 -17.31 -18.96
C TYR A 579 15.27 -15.95 -19.48
N LEU A 580 15.55 -15.03 -18.56
CA LEU A 580 16.19 -13.76 -18.84
C LEU A 580 17.52 -13.75 -18.09
N GLY A 581 18.62 -13.61 -18.82
CA GLY A 581 19.97 -13.58 -18.24
C GLY A 581 20.85 -12.53 -18.90
N ASN A 582 21.85 -12.05 -18.18
CA ASN A 582 22.82 -11.07 -18.68
C ASN A 582 24.24 -11.64 -18.51
N GLN A 583 25.03 -11.68 -19.59
CA GLN A 583 26.39 -12.23 -19.55
C GLN A 583 27.35 -11.43 -18.65
N ALA A 584 27.03 -10.16 -18.33
CA ALA A 584 27.85 -9.30 -17.48
C ALA A 584 27.50 -9.39 -15.97
N SER A 585 26.36 -10.00 -15.61
CA SER A 585 25.91 -10.12 -14.21
C SER A 585 25.17 -11.45 -13.98
N PRO A 586 25.90 -12.55 -13.69
CA PRO A 586 25.31 -13.88 -13.58
C PRO A 586 24.36 -14.09 -12.39
N GLU A 587 24.27 -13.14 -11.44
CA GLU A 587 23.42 -13.25 -10.24
C GLU A 587 21.94 -12.91 -10.48
N SER A 588 21.57 -12.29 -11.62
CA SER A 588 20.20 -11.82 -11.89
C SER A 588 19.35 -12.81 -12.69
N SER A 589 19.41 -14.11 -12.40
CA SER A 589 18.53 -15.09 -13.03
C SER A 589 17.12 -14.98 -12.46
N VAL A 590 16.22 -14.28 -13.15
CA VAL A 590 14.80 -14.27 -12.80
C VAL A 590 14.06 -15.29 -13.67
N GLY A 591 13.88 -16.48 -13.12
CA GLY A 591 13.05 -17.52 -13.73
C GLY A 591 11.58 -17.22 -13.51
N TRP A 592 10.88 -16.70 -14.53
CA TRP A 592 9.44 -16.51 -14.47
C TRP A 592 8.74 -17.79 -14.96
N LYS A 593 8.03 -18.48 -14.08
CA LYS A 593 7.08 -19.55 -14.46
C LYS A 593 5.69 -18.96 -14.57
N PHE A 594 5.19 -18.82 -15.79
CA PHE A 594 3.79 -18.45 -16.04
C PHE A 594 3.00 -19.71 -16.38
N SER A 595 2.05 -20.07 -15.52
CA SER A 595 0.99 -21.00 -15.89
C SER A 595 0.03 -20.26 -16.81
N LEU A 596 -0.01 -20.62 -18.09
CA LEU A 596 -1.00 -20.10 -19.03
C LEU A 596 -2.37 -20.64 -18.61
N ALA A 597 -3.12 -19.91 -17.79
CA ALA A 597 -4.55 -20.11 -17.65
C ALA A 597 -5.19 -19.55 -18.92
N ILE A 598 -5.41 -20.41 -19.92
CA ILE A 598 -6.31 -20.10 -21.03
C ILE A 598 -7.70 -19.99 -20.40
N MET A 599 -8.20 -18.75 -20.24
CA MET A 599 -9.63 -18.51 -19.97
C MET A 599 -10.45 -18.73 -21.22
#